data_AF-A0AAU8D903-F1
#
_entry.id   AF-A0AAU8D903-F1
#
_cell.length_a   1.000
_cell.length_b   1.000
_cell.length_c   1.000
_cell.angle_alpha   90.00
_cell.angle_beta   90.00
_cell.angle_gamma   90.00
#
_symmetry.space_group_name_H-M   'P 1'
#
loop_
_entity.id
_entity.type
_entity.pdbx_description
1 polymer ?
#
loop_
_entity_poly.entity_id
_entity_poly.type
_entity_poly.pdbx_seq_one_letter_code
_entity_poly.pdbx_strand_id
1 'polypeptide(L)'
;MIEDLRAEMERERNGLRDRYEKVAADAAFSQQALENDRVGAAMSSKIDDMTDTMIRYRGRIQSLEKQIGFVTDLYGQVEAFSQENAGESLSAAEARASRA
;
A
#
# COMPACT_ATOMS: atom_id res chain seq x y z
N MET A 1 -9.27 5.58 13.34
CA MET A 1 -9.93 4.56 12.48
C MET A 1 -9.45 4.61 11.03
N ILE A 2 -9.68 5.71 10.27
CA ILE A 2 -9.20 5.82 8.88
C ILE A 2 -7.66 5.85 8.82
N GLU A 3 -7.04 6.61 9.73
CA GLU A 3 -5.59 6.67 9.87
C GLU A 3 -4.99 5.30 10.23
N ASP A 4 -5.62 4.56 11.15
CA ASP A 4 -5.17 3.21 11.53
C ASP A 4 -5.27 2.24 10.35
N LEU A 5 -6.33 2.32 9.56
CA LEU A 5 -6.49 1.53 8.34
C LEU A 5 -5.39 1.85 7.33
N ARG A 6 -5.07 3.13 7.12
CA ARG A 6 -3.96 3.56 6.26
C ARG A 6 -2.64 2.97 6.76
N ALA A 7 -2.37 3.07 8.05
CA ALA A 7 -1.15 2.55 8.67
C ALA A 7 -1.01 1.02 8.53
N GLU A 8 -2.10 0.26 8.64
CA GLU A 8 -2.09 -1.19 8.38
C GLU A 8 -1.80 -1.51 6.90
N MET A 9 -2.43 -0.79 5.97
CA MET A 9 -2.17 -0.95 4.53
C MET A 9 -0.71 -0.64 4.16
N GLU A 10 -0.14 0.40 4.75
CA GLU A 10 1.26 0.78 4.56
C GLU A 10 2.21 -0.28 5.12
N ARG A 11 1.92 -0.81 6.30
CA ARG A 11 2.68 -1.92 6.89
C ARG A 11 2.64 -3.16 6.02
N GLU A 12 1.47 -3.54 5.51
CA GLU A 12 1.35 -4.66 4.59
C GLU A 12 2.16 -4.43 3.31
N ARG A 13 2.02 -3.26 2.69
CA ARG A 13 2.74 -2.88 1.46
C ARG A 13 4.25 -2.97 1.66
N ASN A 14 4.75 -2.41 2.76
CA ASN A 14 6.18 -2.41 3.07
C ASN A 14 6.68 -3.85 3.30
N GLY A 15 5.95 -4.66 4.08
CA GLY A 15 6.32 -6.07 4.29
C GLY A 15 6.27 -6.91 3.01
N LEU A 16 5.39 -6.58 2.05
CA LEU A 16 5.37 -7.21 0.74
C LEU A 16 6.55 -6.78 -0.14
N ARG A 17 6.98 -5.51 -0.08
CA ARG A 17 8.18 -5.03 -0.78
C ARG A 17 9.43 -5.75 -0.27
N ASP A 18 9.61 -5.85 1.04
CA ASP A 18 10.75 -6.56 1.64
C ASP A 18 10.79 -8.04 1.22
N ARG A 19 9.63 -8.71 1.17
CA ARG A 19 9.54 -10.11 0.72
C ARG A 19 9.77 -10.24 -0.78
N TYR A 20 9.28 -9.29 -1.59
CA TYR A 20 9.54 -9.27 -3.02
C TYR A 20 11.04 -9.14 -3.30
N GLU A 21 11.75 -8.24 -2.62
CA GLU A 21 13.18 -8.05 -2.79
C GLU A 21 13.98 -9.30 -2.42
N LYS A 22 13.61 -9.96 -1.32
CA LYS A 22 14.21 -11.24 -0.91
C LYS A 22 14.01 -12.34 -1.97
N VAL A 23 12.78 -12.52 -2.45
CA VAL A 23 12.48 -13.53 -3.49
C VAL A 23 13.21 -13.20 -4.80
N ALA A 24 13.30 -11.92 -5.17
CA ALA A 24 14.03 -11.50 -6.36
C ALA A 24 15.53 -11.82 -6.27
N ALA A 25 16.14 -11.62 -5.10
CA ALA A 25 17.54 -12.01 -4.85
C ALA A 25 17.72 -13.54 -4.95
N ASP A 26 16.85 -14.31 -4.30
CA ASP A 26 16.89 -15.78 -4.35
C ASP A 26 16.70 -16.32 -5.77
N ALA A 27 15.83 -15.69 -6.56
CA ALA A 27 15.62 -16.03 -7.97
C ALA A 27 16.88 -15.76 -8.81
N ALA A 28 17.52 -14.61 -8.62
CA ALA A 28 18.77 -14.29 -9.31
C ALA A 28 19.89 -15.30 -8.99
N PHE A 29 20.06 -15.67 -7.73
CA PHE A 29 21.03 -16.71 -7.35
C PHE A 29 20.69 -18.08 -7.93
N SER A 30 19.41 -18.45 -7.94
CA SER A 30 18.95 -19.73 -8.49
C SER A 30 19.17 -19.80 -10.00
N GLN A 31 18.95 -18.69 -10.71
CA GLN A 31 19.26 -18.56 -12.14
C GLN A 31 20.75 -18.72 -12.41
N GLN A 32 21.60 -18.01 -11.66
CA GLN A 32 23.05 -18.17 -11.78
C GLN A 32 23.50 -19.61 -11.52
N ALA A 33 22.88 -20.33 -10.56
CA ALA A 33 23.20 -21.72 -10.29
C ALA A 33 22.78 -22.67 -11.43
N LEU A 34 21.63 -22.39 -12.08
CA LEU A 34 21.14 -23.12 -13.25
C LEU A 34 22.08 -22.92 -14.45
N GLU A 35 22.52 -21.69 -14.73
CA GLU A 35 23.45 -21.36 -15.82
C GLU A 35 24.82 -22.03 -15.68
N ASN A 36 25.23 -22.34 -14.44
CA ASN A 36 26.48 -23.04 -14.16
C ASN A 36 26.34 -24.59 -14.20
N ASP A 37 25.25 -25.11 -14.78
CA ASP A 37 24.90 -26.54 -14.89
C ASP A 37 24.92 -27.31 -13.56
N ARG A 38 24.76 -26.61 -12.43
CA ARG A 38 24.91 -27.23 -11.10
C ARG A 38 23.66 -27.99 -10.67
N VAL A 39 22.48 -27.64 -11.18
CA VAL A 39 21.20 -28.21 -10.75
C VAL A 39 20.16 -28.10 -11.89
N GLY A 40 19.64 -29.23 -12.39
CA GLY A 40 18.72 -29.31 -13.54
C GLY A 40 17.25 -28.91 -13.27
N ALA A 41 16.28 -29.67 -13.80
CA ALA A 41 14.84 -29.35 -13.85
C ALA A 41 14.17 -28.89 -12.53
N ALA A 42 14.66 -29.37 -11.38
CA ALA A 42 14.15 -28.94 -10.07
C ALA A 42 14.44 -27.45 -9.78
N MET A 43 15.55 -26.91 -10.29
CA MET A 43 15.87 -25.49 -10.14
C MET A 43 14.98 -24.62 -11.04
N SER A 44 14.65 -25.09 -12.24
CA SER A 44 13.70 -24.43 -13.14
C SER A 44 12.32 -24.28 -12.49
N SER A 45 11.77 -25.36 -11.92
CA SER A 45 10.47 -25.29 -11.22
C SER A 45 10.50 -24.31 -10.05
N LYS A 46 11.59 -24.27 -9.30
CA LYS A 46 11.75 -23.32 -8.18
C LYS A 46 11.77 -21.87 -8.66
N ILE A 47 12.44 -21.60 -9.78
CA ILE A 47 12.47 -20.29 -10.43
C ILE A 47 11.07 -19.84 -10.86
N ASP A 48 10.30 -20.75 -11.44
CA ASP A 48 8.91 -20.47 -11.85
C ASP A 48 8.03 -20.13 -10.63
N ASP A 49 8.14 -20.91 -9.55
CA ASP A 49 7.42 -20.64 -8.30
C ASP A 49 7.77 -19.27 -7.69
N MET A 50 9.05 -18.89 -7.72
CA MET A 50 9.53 -17.58 -7.26
C MET A 50 8.96 -16.46 -8.14
N THR A 51 8.91 -16.67 -9.45
CA THR A 51 8.37 -15.72 -10.42
C THR A 51 6.87 -15.48 -10.19
N ASP A 52 6.10 -16.55 -10.03
CA ASP A 52 4.68 -16.47 -9.70
C ASP A 52 4.43 -15.74 -8.38
N THR A 53 5.27 -16.01 -7.38
CA THR A 53 5.21 -15.32 -6.08
C THR A 53 5.46 -13.81 -6.24
N MET A 54 6.48 -13.43 -7.02
CA MET A 54 6.79 -12.02 -7.32
C MET A 54 5.63 -11.32 -8.05
N ILE A 55 4.97 -11.99 -8.99
CA ILE A 55 3.79 -11.46 -9.71
C ILE A 55 2.66 -11.17 -8.72
N ARG A 56 2.36 -12.11 -7.82
CA ARG A 56 1.31 -11.95 -6.80
C ARG A 56 1.63 -10.79 -5.85
N TYR A 57 2.87 -10.69 -5.36
CA TYR A 57 3.29 -9.58 -4.52
C TYR A 57 3.16 -8.23 -5.24
N ARG A 58 3.60 -8.14 -6.50
CA ARG A 58 3.48 -6.92 -7.29
C ARG A 58 2.01 -6.50 -7.45
N GLY A 59 1.12 -7.44 -7.77
CA GLY A 59 -0.32 -7.16 -7.90
C GLY A 59 -0.93 -6.63 -6.60
N ARG A 60 -0.58 -7.24 -5.46
CA ARG A 60 -1.07 -6.78 -4.15
C ARG A 60 -0.50 -5.42 -3.75
N ILE A 61 0.79 -5.17 -3.99
CA ILE A 61 1.44 -3.87 -3.75
C ILE A 61 0.73 -2.76 -4.53
N GLN A 62 0.49 -2.97 -5.83
CA GLN A 62 -0.21 -1.98 -6.68
C GLN A 62 -1.64 -1.73 -6.20
N SER A 63 -2.34 -2.77 -5.73
CA SER A 63 -3.66 -2.64 -5.14
C SER A 63 -3.63 -1.81 -3.85
N LEU A 64 -2.67 -2.06 -2.96
CA LEU A 64 -2.49 -1.30 -1.73
C LEU A 64 -2.13 0.16 -2.00
N GLU A 65 -1.26 0.44 -2.97
CA GLU A 65 -0.92 1.82 -3.35
C GLU A 65 -2.16 2.62 -3.80
N LYS A 66 -3.03 2.00 -4.60
CA LYS A 66 -4.31 2.62 -5.01
C LYS A 66 -5.25 2.83 -3.82
N GLN A 67 -5.35 1.84 -2.93
CA GLN A 67 -6.21 1.92 -1.74
C GLN A 67 -5.73 3.01 -0.77
N ILE A 68 -4.43 3.11 -0.54
CA ILE A 68 -3.81 4.14 0.31
C ILE A 68 -4.07 5.53 -0.26
N GLY A 69 -3.89 5.72 -1.56
CA GLY A 69 -4.18 6.99 -2.23
C GLY A 69 -5.65 7.38 -2.06
N PHE A 70 -6.56 6.46 -2.38
CA PHE A 70 -8.00 6.70 -2.23
C PHE A 70 -8.41 7.09 -0.81
N VAL A 71 -7.92 6.37 0.20
CA VAL A 71 -8.26 6.65 1.61
C VAL A 71 -7.66 7.97 2.07
N THR A 72 -6.46 8.32 1.60
CA THR A 72 -5.82 9.61 1.90
C THR A 72 -6.62 10.78 1.32
N ASP A 73 -7.04 10.67 0.06
CA ASP A 73 -7.85 11.70 -0.60
C ASP A 73 -9.21 11.86 0.09
N LEU A 74 -9.86 10.75 0.44
CA LEU A 74 -11.14 10.75 1.17
C LEU A 74 -11.01 11.44 2.53
N TYR A 75 -9.94 11.15 3.27
CA TYR A 75 -9.68 11.79 4.55
C TYR A 75 -9.53 13.31 4.40
N GLY A 76 -8.73 13.76 3.43
CA GLY A 76 -8.55 15.18 3.14
C GLY A 76 -9.85 15.88 2.75
N GLN A 77 -10.70 15.24 1.95
CA GLN A 77 -12.02 15.80 1.59
C GLN A 77 -12.94 15.95 2.81
N VAL A 78 -12.96 14.96 3.71
CA VAL A 78 -13.75 15.02 4.95
C VAL A 78 -13.24 16.13 5.88
N GLU A 79 -11.92 16.28 5.99
CA GLU A 79 -11.32 17.34 6.79
C GLU A 79 -11.64 18.73 6.22
N ALA A 80 -11.47 18.93 4.92
CA ALA A 80 -11.81 20.18 4.24
C ALA A 80 -13.28 20.56 4.42
N PHE A 81 -14.20 19.60 4.17
CA PHE A 81 -15.62 19.80 4.40
C PHE A 81 -15.93 20.19 5.85
N SER A 82 -15.28 19.53 6.82
CA SER A 82 -15.48 19.84 8.24
C SER A 82 -15.00 21.25 8.60
N GLN A 83 -13.85 21.69 8.04
CA GLN A 83 -13.31 23.02 8.27
C GLN A 83 -14.19 24.13 7.67
N GLU A 84 -14.68 23.94 6.44
CA GLU A 84 -15.60 24.87 5.77
C GLU A 84 -16.87 25.08 6.60
N ASN A 85 -17.47 24.00 7.11
CA ASN A 85 -18.73 24.06 7.86
C ASN A 85 -18.53 24.48 9.33
N ALA A 86 -17.35 24.28 9.91
CA ALA A 86 -17.04 24.75 11.27
C ALA A 86 -17.06 26.30 11.36
N GLY A 87 -16.59 26.98 10.31
CA GLY A 87 -16.62 28.45 10.22
C GLY A 87 -18.02 29.04 10.07
N GLU A 88 -18.89 28.40 9.28
CA GLU A 88 -20.30 28.81 9.13
C GLU A 88 -21.09 28.64 10.43
N SER A 89 -20.79 27.58 11.19
CA SER A 89 -21.45 27.28 12.47
C SER A 89 -21.15 28.32 13.55
N LEU A 90 -19.89 28.77 13.64
CA LEU A 90 -19.46 29.82 14.58
C LEU A 90 -20.05 31.18 14.20
N SER A 91 -20.01 31.53 12.90
CA SER A 91 -20.62 32.75 12.36
C SER A 91 -22.13 32.82 12.64
N ALA A 92 -22.86 31.72 12.45
CA ALA A 92 -24.28 31.64 12.74
C ALA A 92 -24.60 31.74 14.24
N ALA A 93 -23.74 31.23 15.12
CA ALA A 93 -23.89 31.33 16.57
C ALA A 93 -23.63 32.77 17.06
N GLU A 94 -22.59 33.43 16.56
CA GLU A 94 -22.28 34.84 16.86
C GLU A 94 -23.36 35.80 16.35
N ALA A 95 -23.91 35.55 15.16
CA ALA A 95 -25.02 36.32 14.60
C ALA A 95 -26.33 36.15 15.38
N ARG A 96 -26.55 35.01 16.05
CA ARG A 96 -27.70 34.80 16.95
C ARG A 96 -27.48 35.46 18.31
N ALA A 97 -26.25 35.43 18.84
CA ALA A 97 -25.90 36.06 20.10
C ALA A 97 -25.98 37.60 20.04
N SER A 98 -25.68 38.22 18.89
CA SER A 98 -25.80 39.67 18.69
C SER A 98 -27.22 40.19 18.48
N ARG A 99 -28.21 39.30 18.33
CA ARG A 99 -29.64 39.63 18.15
C ARG A 99 -30.48 39.42 19.41
N ALA A 100 -29.90 38.89 20.48
CA ALA A 100 -30.53 38.69 21.79
C ALA A 100 -30.16 39.84 22.74
#